data_AF-A0A917RRR7-F1
#
_entry.id   AF-A0A917RRR7-F1
#
_cell.length_a   1.000
_cell.length_b   1.000
_cell.length_c   1.000
_cell.angle_alpha   90.00
_cell.angle_beta   90.00
_cell.angle_gamma   90.00
#
_symmetry.space_group_name_H-M   'P 1'
#
loop_
_entity.id
_entity.type
_entity.pdbx_description
1 polymer ?
#
loop_
_entity_poly.entity_id
_entity_poly.type
_entity_poly.pdbx_seq_one_letter_code
_entity_poly.pdbx_strand_id
1 'polypeptide(L)'
;MKRAATIGAVLVGDLLLLWLTWSLAGQVRSLGGEQFCDGYTVWCDGRGDVTHAEWLELMNFRSGVVHGLSAAVAFILLVIAAVAWRHRRRGIAFAQVLPLLLVAVFAVAWKPYMSV
;
A
#
# COMPACT_ATOMS: atom_id res chain seq x y z
N MET A 1 4.66 -1.60 33.39
CA MET A 1 3.85 -2.54 32.57
C MET A 1 2.89 -1.85 31.61
N LYS A 2 1.99 -0.94 32.04
CA LYS A 2 1.00 -0.29 31.16
C LYS A 2 1.59 0.40 29.90
N ARG A 3 2.76 1.06 30.01
CA ARG A 3 3.44 1.71 28.87
C ARG A 3 3.94 0.72 27.80
N ALA A 4 4.49 -0.42 28.22
CA ALA A 4 4.99 -1.45 27.31
C ALA A 4 3.83 -2.13 26.55
N ALA A 5 2.71 -2.38 27.24
CA ALA A 5 1.50 -2.89 26.62
C ALA A 5 0.91 -1.91 25.57
N THR A 6 0.94 -0.59 25.82
CA THR A 6 0.48 0.39 24.82
C THR A 6 1.39 0.43 23.60
N ILE A 7 2.71 0.38 23.79
CA ILE A 7 3.68 0.34 22.69
C ILE A 7 3.47 -0.94 21.86
N GLY A 8 3.29 -2.08 22.52
CA GLY A 8 2.99 -3.35 21.85
C GLY A 8 1.71 -3.30 21.02
N ALA A 9 0.63 -2.74 21.58
CA ALA A 9 -0.64 -2.60 20.85
C ALA A 9 -0.51 -1.71 19.60
N VAL A 10 0.25 -0.61 19.70
CA VAL A 10 0.51 0.27 18.54
C VAL A 10 1.32 -0.47 17.48
N LEU A 11 2.39 -1.16 17.86
CA LEU A 11 3.21 -1.93 16.93
C LEU A 11 2.42 -3.04 16.22
N VAL A 12 1.55 -3.74 16.94
CA VAL A 12 0.66 -4.75 16.35
C VAL A 12 -0.31 -4.11 15.37
N GLY A 13 -0.86 -2.93 15.70
CA GLY A 13 -1.68 -2.14 14.78
C GLY A 13 -0.94 -1.72 13.52
N ASP A 14 0.29 -1.23 13.65
CA ASP A 14 1.14 -0.82 12.52
C ASP A 14 1.45 -2.01 11.61
N LEU A 15 1.78 -3.17 12.20
CA LEU A 15 2.03 -4.41 11.47
C LEU A 15 0.79 -4.88 10.71
N LEU A 16 -0.40 -4.79 11.32
CA LEU A 16 -1.66 -5.13 10.67
C LEU A 16 -1.97 -4.18 9.50
N LEU A 17 -1.75 -2.87 9.69
CA LEU A 17 -1.94 -1.88 8.62
C LEU A 17 -1.01 -2.16 7.44
N LEU A 18 0.28 -2.40 7.69
CA LEU A 18 1.27 -2.74 6.67
C LEU A 18 0.94 -4.06 5.97
N TRP A 19 0.56 -5.08 6.73
CA TRP A 19 0.16 -6.37 6.17
C TRP A 19 -1.07 -6.25 5.27
N LEU A 20 -2.06 -5.45 5.68
CA LEU A 20 -3.27 -5.22 4.90
C LEU A 20 -2.99 -4.42 3.63
N THR A 21 -2.09 -3.43 3.68
CA THR A 21 -1.66 -2.71 2.47
C THR A 21 -0.92 -3.64 1.51
N TRP A 22 -0.03 -4.49 2.03
CA TRP A 22 0.71 -5.45 1.21
C TRP A 22 -0.19 -6.54 0.62
N SER A 23 -1.16 -7.05 1.39
CA SER A 23 -2.07 -8.09 0.91
C SER A 23 -3.01 -7.56 -0.17
N LEU A 24 -3.56 -6.35 0.02
CA LEU A 24 -4.38 -5.67 -0.99
C LEU A 24 -3.55 -5.36 -2.24
N ALA A 25 -2.32 -4.89 -2.08
CA ALA A 25 -1.41 -4.68 -3.20
C ALA A 25 -1.09 -5.99 -3.95
N GLY A 26 -0.89 -7.08 -3.21
CA GLY A 26 -0.68 -8.43 -3.75
C GLY A 26 -1.92 -8.95 -4.49
N GLN A 27 -3.11 -8.73 -3.95
CA GLN A 27 -4.38 -9.07 -4.61
C GLN A 27 -4.59 -8.22 -5.87
N VAL A 28 -4.30 -6.93 -5.82
CA VAL A 28 -4.36 -6.04 -6.99
C VAL A 28 -3.40 -6.50 -8.10
N ARG A 29 -2.22 -7.02 -7.73
CA ARG A 29 -1.27 -7.65 -8.66
C ARG A 29 -1.76 -9.00 -9.18
N SER A 30 -2.28 -9.88 -8.32
CA SER A 30 -2.71 -11.23 -8.74
C SER A 30 -4.01 -11.24 -9.54
N LEU A 31 -4.96 -10.33 -9.24
CA LEU A 31 -6.12 -10.02 -10.07
C LEU A 31 -5.73 -9.41 -11.43
N GLY A 32 -4.45 -9.07 -11.63
CA GLY A 32 -3.84 -8.59 -12.87
C GLY A 32 -3.25 -9.68 -13.76
N GLY A 33 -3.22 -10.93 -13.29
CA GLY A 33 -2.92 -12.09 -14.12
C GLY A 33 -1.55 -12.71 -13.88
N GLU A 34 -1.56 -13.97 -13.45
CA GLU A 34 -0.63 -14.97 -13.98
C GLU A 34 -1.03 -15.40 -15.42
N GLN A 35 -2.07 -14.79 -16.00
CA GLN A 35 -2.65 -15.20 -17.27
C GLN A 35 -3.01 -14.05 -18.22
N PHE A 36 -2.65 -12.80 -17.93
CA PHE A 36 -2.99 -11.68 -18.81
C PHE A 36 -1.74 -10.90 -19.23
N CYS A 37 -1.25 -11.23 -20.43
CA CYS A 37 -0.52 -10.39 -21.37
C CYS A 37 0.89 -9.88 -20.97
N ASP A 38 1.89 -10.31 -21.74
CA ASP A 38 3.18 -9.64 -21.83
C ASP A 38 2.95 -8.16 -22.19
N GLY A 39 3.66 -7.25 -21.52
CA GLY A 39 3.36 -5.81 -21.50
C GLY A 39 3.49 -5.06 -22.83
N TYR A 40 3.66 -5.79 -23.93
CA TYR A 40 3.77 -5.32 -25.30
C TYR A 40 2.54 -5.64 -26.16
N THR A 41 1.68 -6.57 -25.73
CA THR A 41 0.55 -7.06 -26.53
C THR A 41 -0.65 -7.34 -25.64
N VAL A 42 -1.74 -6.58 -25.85
CA VAL A 42 -3.06 -6.81 -25.24
C VAL A 42 -3.71 -8.08 -25.83
N TRP A 43 -3.02 -9.21 -25.74
CA TRP A 43 -3.49 -10.51 -26.22
C TRP A 43 -3.48 -11.51 -25.07
N CYS A 44 -4.66 -11.73 -24.53
CA CYS A 44 -4.86 -12.55 -23.35
C CYS A 44 -5.81 -13.68 -23.75
N ASP A 45 -5.23 -14.73 -24.33
CA ASP A 45 -5.85 -16.02 -24.62
C ASP A 45 -7.33 -15.95 -25.09
N GLY A 46 -7.60 -15.11 -26.10
CA GLY A 46 -8.70 -15.22 -27.07
C GLY A 46 -10.15 -15.30 -26.54
N ARG A 47 -10.40 -15.05 -25.25
CA ARG A 47 -11.73 -15.15 -24.62
C ARG A 47 -12.13 -13.81 -24.02
N GLY A 48 -12.48 -12.88 -24.89
CA GLY A 48 -13.01 -11.57 -24.50
C GLY A 48 -11.92 -10.57 -24.11
N ASP A 49 -10.94 -10.38 -25.01
CA ASP A 49 -9.89 -9.38 -24.85
C ASP A 49 -10.50 -7.99 -24.61
N VAL A 50 -10.22 -7.42 -23.43
CA VAL A 50 -10.50 -6.02 -23.11
C VAL A 50 -9.69 -5.15 -24.07
N THR A 51 -10.29 -4.08 -24.58
CA THR A 51 -9.54 -3.13 -25.42
C THR A 51 -8.37 -2.54 -24.65
N HIS A 52 -7.32 -2.10 -25.35
CA HIS A 52 -6.16 -1.46 -24.71
C HIS A 52 -6.57 -0.29 -23.79
N ALA A 53 -7.60 0.46 -24.17
CA ALA A 53 -8.14 1.56 -23.37
C ALA A 53 -8.78 1.09 -22.06
N GLU A 54 -9.63 0.05 -22.10
CA GLU A 54 -10.26 -0.52 -20.91
C GLU A 54 -9.23 -1.16 -19.97
N TRP A 55 -8.21 -1.80 -20.55
CA TRP A 55 -7.11 -2.38 -19.77
C TRP A 55 -6.26 -1.30 -19.08
N LEU A 56 -5.97 -0.20 -19.78
CA LEU A 56 -5.23 0.95 -19.22
C LEU A 56 -6.04 1.65 -18.12
N GLU A 57 -7.35 1.82 -18.31
CA GLU A 57 -8.25 2.39 -17.30
C GLU A 57 -8.29 1.53 -16.03
N LEU A 58 -8.38 0.21 -16.19
CA LEU A 58 -8.35 -0.73 -15.07
C LEU A 58 -7.03 -0.67 -14.29
N MET A 59 -5.89 -0.61 -14.98
CA MET A 59 -4.58 -0.50 -14.34
C MET A 59 -4.38 0.86 -13.66
N ASN A 60 -4.87 1.95 -14.25
CA ASN A 60 -4.85 3.27 -13.64
C ASN A 60 -5.73 3.35 -12.38
N PHE A 61 -6.95 2.81 -12.44
CA PHE A 61 -7.83 2.70 -11.28
C PHE A 61 -7.15 1.92 -10.14
N ARG A 62 -6.58 0.75 -10.46
CA ARG A 62 -5.86 -0.10 -9.50
C ARG A 62 -4.65 0.62 -8.88
N SER A 63 -3.84 1.30 -9.69
CA SER A 63 -2.72 2.09 -9.18
C SER A 63 -3.20 3.22 -8.28
N GLY A 64 -4.31 3.88 -8.65
CA GLY A 64 -4.97 4.90 -7.83
C GLY A 64 -5.44 4.37 -6.48
N VAL A 65 -6.05 3.18 -6.44
CA VAL A 65 -6.48 2.53 -5.19
C VAL A 65 -5.28 2.21 -4.29
N VAL A 66 -4.18 1.68 -4.85
CA VAL A 66 -2.98 1.34 -4.07
C VAL A 66 -2.29 2.58 -3.51
N HIS A 67 -2.16 3.65 -4.30
CA HIS A 67 -1.62 4.92 -3.81
C HIS A 67 -2.56 5.56 -2.77
N GLY A 68 -3.88 5.52 -2.97
CA GLY A 68 -4.86 6.03 -2.02
C GLY A 68 -4.80 5.29 -0.67
N LEU A 69 -4.70 3.97 -0.69
CA LEU A 69 -4.51 3.15 0.51
C LEU A 69 -3.19 3.48 1.22
N SER A 70 -2.10 3.60 0.46
CA SER A 70 -0.78 3.96 1.01
C SER A 70 -0.81 5.34 1.67
N ALA A 71 -1.46 6.32 1.04
CA ALA A 71 -1.63 7.66 1.58
C ALA A 71 -2.47 7.66 2.88
N ALA A 72 -3.56 6.87 2.92
CA ALA A 72 -4.38 6.70 4.12
C ALA A 72 -3.58 6.08 5.28
N VAL A 73 -2.79 5.03 5.02
CA VAL A 73 -1.91 4.42 6.03
C VAL A 73 -0.87 5.42 6.52
N ALA A 74 -0.19 6.13 5.62
CA ALA A 74 0.77 7.16 5.99
C ALA A 74 0.15 8.24 6.88
N PHE A 75 -1.07 8.68 6.55
CA PHE A 75 -1.81 9.66 7.36
C PHE A 75 -2.11 9.15 8.76
N ILE A 76 -2.57 7.90 8.90
CA ILE A 76 -2.83 7.28 10.21
C ILE A 76 -1.55 7.24 11.06
N LEU A 77 -0.44 6.77 10.49
CA LEU A 77 0.85 6.69 11.19
C LEU A 77 1.34 8.09 11.63
N LEU A 78 1.19 9.10 10.77
CA LEU A 78 1.52 10.50 11.11
C LEU A 78 0.65 11.04 12.25
N VAL A 79 -0.65 10.77 12.24
CA VAL A 79 -1.56 11.19 13.32
C VAL A 79 -1.17 10.50 14.63
N ILE A 80 -0.88 9.19 14.61
CA ILE A 80 -0.42 8.45 15.80
C ILE A 80 0.88 9.05 16.33
N ALA A 81 1.85 9.33 15.45
CA ALA A 81 3.12 9.94 15.82
C ALA A 81 2.94 11.34 16.44
N ALA A 82 2.09 12.18 15.83
CA ALA A 82 1.80 13.53 16.31
C ALA A 82 1.09 13.52 17.68
N VAL A 83 0.10 12.65 17.86
CA VAL A 83 -0.59 12.45 19.14
C VAL A 83 0.38 11.94 20.21
N ALA A 84 1.19 10.93 19.87
CA ALA A 84 2.20 10.40 20.78
C ALA A 84 3.23 11.46 21.20
N TRP A 85 3.67 12.29 20.26
CA TRP A 85 4.57 13.40 20.51
C TRP A 85 3.94 14.43 21.46
N ARG A 86 2.69 14.83 21.20
CA ARG A 86 1.91 15.76 22.04
C ARG A 86 1.78 15.25 23.49
N HIS A 87 1.58 13.95 23.67
CA HIS A 87 1.50 13.32 24.99
C HIS A 87 2.86 12.95 25.62
N ARG A 88 3.97 13.49 25.09
CA ARG A 88 5.36 13.20 25.52
C ARG A 88 5.73 11.72 25.52
N ARG A 89 5.02 10.88 24.75
CA ARG A 89 5.33 9.45 24.56
C ARG A 89 6.30 9.26 23.40
N ARG A 90 7.52 9.81 23.56
CA ARG A 90 8.55 9.83 22.49
C ARG A 90 8.85 8.44 21.92
N GLY A 91 8.82 7.39 22.73
CA GLY A 91 9.05 6.02 22.26
C GLY A 91 8.05 5.55 21.19
N ILE A 92 6.78 5.95 21.29
CA ILE A 92 5.77 5.62 20.27
C ILE A 92 5.99 6.49 19.02
N ALA A 93 6.29 7.78 19.19
CA ALA A 93 6.56 8.65 18.06
C ALA A 93 7.79 8.19 17.23
N PHE A 94 8.85 7.72 17.88
CA PHE A 94 10.01 7.15 17.18
C PHE A 94 9.72 5.79 16.55
N ALA A 95 8.89 4.95 17.19
CA ALA A 95 8.48 3.66 16.62
C ALA A 95 7.73 3.82 15.28
N GLN A 96 7.06 4.95 15.07
CA GLN A 96 6.33 5.28 13.85
C GLN A 96 7.24 5.66 12.66
N VAL A 97 8.52 5.95 12.89
CA VAL A 97 9.46 6.31 11.81
C VAL A 97 9.68 5.15 10.84
N LEU A 98 9.85 3.92 11.36
CA LEU A 98 10.06 2.73 10.54
C LEU A 98 8.85 2.40 9.63
N PRO A 99 7.60 2.30 10.12
CA PRO A 99 6.45 2.03 9.27
C PRO A 99 6.20 3.16 8.26
N LEU A 100 6.45 4.43 8.62
CA LEU A 100 6.40 5.54 7.66
C LEU A 100 7.42 5.39 6.53
N LEU A 101 8.66 5.00 6.85
CA LEU A 101 9.69 4.71 5.86
C LEU A 101 9.28 3.54 4.95
N LEU A 102 8.70 2.48 5.51
CA LEU A 102 8.22 1.35 4.72
C LEU A 102 7.11 1.74 3.74
N VAL A 103 6.15 2.57 4.18
CA VAL A 103 5.10 3.09 3.29
C VAL A 103 5.69 3.99 2.20
N ALA A 104 6.69 4.82 2.53
CA ALA A 104 7.38 5.66 1.55
C ALA A 104 8.14 4.82 0.50
N VAL A 105 8.90 3.81 0.96
CA VAL A 105 9.60 2.86 0.06
C VAL A 105 8.59 2.12 -0.81
N PHE A 106 7.47 1.67 -0.25
CA PHE A 106 6.42 1.01 -1.01
C PHE A 106 5.81 1.92 -2.08
N ALA A 107 5.49 3.17 -1.74
CA ALA A 107 4.95 4.14 -2.68
C ALA A 107 5.91 4.46 -3.85
N VAL A 108 7.23 4.47 -3.59
CA VAL A 108 8.26 4.69 -4.61
C VAL A 108 8.53 3.43 -5.44
N ALA A 109 8.55 2.25 -4.80
CA ALA A 109 8.76 0.98 -5.47
C ALA A 109 7.55 0.55 -6.32
N TRP A 110 6.37 1.07 -6.00
CA TRP A 110 5.18 0.90 -6.82
C TRP A 110 5.31 1.70 -8.11
N LYS A 111 5.73 1.02 -9.18
CA LYS A 111 5.71 1.59 -10.53
C LYS A 111 4.26 1.54 -11.05
N PRO A 112 3.62 2.69 -11.33
CA PRO A 112 2.38 2.69 -12.09
C PRO A 112 2.64 2.08 -13.46
N TYR A 113 1.64 1.41 -14.04
CA TYR A 113 1.77 0.91 -15.39
C TYR A 113 1.91 2.10 -16.34
N MET A 114 3.11 2.30 -16.91
CA MET A 114 3.35 3.31 -17.93
C MET A 114 3.26 2.62 -19.28
N SER A 115 2.28 3.01 -20.09
CA SER A 115 2.29 2.72 -21.52
C SER A 115 3.46 3.47 -22.14
N VAL A 116 4.52 2.76 -22.52
CA VAL A 116 5.52 3.27 -23.46
C VAL A 116 5.08 2.89 -24.86
#